data_AF-A0A8H7TS37-F1
#
_entry.id   AF-A0A8H7TS37-F1
#
_cell.length_a   1.000
_cell.length_b   1.000
_cell.length_c   1.000
_cell.angle_alpha   90.00
_cell.angle_beta   90.00
_cell.angle_gamma   90.00
#
_symmetry.space_group_name_H-M   'P 1'
#
loop_
_entity.id
_entity.type
_entity.pdbx_description
1 polymer ?
#
loop_
_entity_poly.entity_id
_entity_poly.type
_entity_poly.pdbx_seq_one_letter_code
_entity_poly.pdbx_strand_id
1 'polypeptide(L)'
;MANNNKTVVIQWVLDTRKLWPQATQTSQLRQYAARALELLTPTQREDALRYVHCKDAKMALGSQLLKRYLISRYAGVAWDAAVATRNKDTKPVFLHPDDGSEPLIFNVSHQAGLVVVAAALHPPPG
;
A
#
# COMPACT_ATOMS: atom_id res chain seq x y z
N MET A 1 -4.64 -2.69 -31.60
CA MET A 1 -4.47 -1.21 -31.55
C MET A 1 -3.62 -0.91 -30.34
N ALA A 2 -2.44 -0.30 -30.50
CA ALA A 2 -1.57 0.03 -29.38
C ALA A 2 -2.27 1.10 -28.53
N ASN A 3 -2.62 0.76 -27.29
CA ASN A 3 -3.27 1.69 -26.39
C ASN A 3 -2.25 2.78 -26.04
N ASN A 4 -2.44 3.97 -26.61
CA ASN A 4 -1.48 5.09 -26.57
C ASN A 4 -1.52 5.82 -25.22
N ASN A 5 -1.53 5.07 -24.13
CA ASN A 5 -1.63 5.61 -22.80
C ASN A 5 -0.25 6.08 -22.34
N LYS A 6 -0.08 7.41 -22.31
CA LYS A 6 1.11 8.06 -21.78
C LYS A 6 1.38 7.56 -20.36
N THR A 7 2.61 7.13 -20.08
CA THR A 7 3.03 6.75 -18.73
C THR A 7 2.87 7.92 -17.78
N VAL A 8 2.24 7.66 -16.63
CA VAL A 8 2.07 8.65 -15.55
C VAL A 8 2.91 8.22 -14.36
N VAL A 9 3.80 9.10 -13.91
CA VAL A 9 4.60 8.91 -12.70
C VAL A 9 3.85 9.44 -11.49
N ILE A 10 3.75 8.63 -10.45
CA ILE A 10 3.07 8.96 -9.20
C ILE A 10 4.07 8.84 -8.05
N GLN A 11 4.15 9.87 -7.22
CA GLN A 11 4.99 9.89 -6.03
C GLN A 11 4.20 10.38 -4.82
N TRP A 12 4.14 9.56 -3.78
CA TRP A 12 3.49 9.92 -2.51
C TRP A 12 4.46 9.75 -1.35
N VAL A 13 4.34 10.63 -0.36
CA VAL A 13 5.06 10.55 0.91
C VAL A 13 4.05 10.68 2.03
N LEU A 14 4.09 9.73 2.98
CA LEU A 14 3.29 9.74 4.18
C LEU A 14 4.19 9.82 5.41
N ASP A 15 3.96 10.84 6.24
CA ASP A 15 4.60 10.96 7.54
C ASP A 15 3.75 10.28 8.62
N THR A 16 4.18 9.12 9.10
CA THR A 16 3.46 8.34 10.10
C THR A 16 3.75 8.79 11.53
N ARG A 17 4.72 9.70 11.76
CA ARG A 17 5.12 10.12 13.11
C ARG A 17 4.00 10.85 13.84
N LYS A 18 3.17 11.59 13.09
CA LYS A 18 2.01 12.32 13.63
C LYS A 18 0.71 11.51 13.60
N LEU A 19 0.72 10.29 13.05
CA LEU A 19 -0.47 9.45 12.99
C LEU A 19 -0.65 8.67 14.29
N TRP A 20 -1.89 8.65 14.77
CA TRP A 20 -2.32 7.98 16.00
C TRP A 20 -1.38 8.27 17.18
N PRO A 21 -1.16 9.55 17.55
CA PRO A 21 -0.17 9.93 18.56
C PRO A 21 -0.43 9.29 19.93
N GLN A 22 -1.67 8.89 20.22
CA GLN A 22 -2.07 8.20 21.45
C GLN A 22 -1.59 6.74 21.52
N ALA A 23 -1.29 6.12 20.37
CA ALA A 23 -0.75 4.76 20.34
C ALA A 23 0.77 4.79 20.57
N THR A 24 1.19 4.35 21.75
CA THR A 24 2.59 4.16 22.14
C THR A 24 3.05 2.71 22.03
N GLN A 25 2.11 1.76 22.03
CA GLN A 25 2.33 0.33 21.84
C GLN A 25 1.56 -0.19 20.62
N THR A 26 2.04 -1.26 19.98
CA THR A 26 1.39 -1.82 18.78
C THR A 26 -0.04 -2.30 19.06
N SER A 27 -0.28 -2.93 20.21
CA SER A 27 -1.62 -3.41 20.62
C SER A 27 -2.67 -2.29 20.64
N GLN A 28 -2.27 -1.07 21.01
CA GLN A 28 -3.16 0.09 21.09
C GLN A 28 -3.63 0.59 19.72
N LEU A 29 -2.96 0.21 18.62
CA LEU A 29 -3.44 0.55 17.27
C LEU A 29 -4.80 -0.06 16.97
N ARG A 30 -5.15 -1.20 17.58
CA ARG A 30 -6.49 -1.80 17.43
C ARG A 30 -7.61 -0.86 17.89
N GLN A 31 -7.32 0.03 18.85
CA GLN A 31 -8.25 1.05 19.33
C GLN A 31 -8.07 2.37 18.58
N TYR A 32 -6.87 2.96 18.61
CA TYR A 32 -6.65 4.32 18.10
C TYR A 32 -6.60 4.41 16.57
N ALA A 33 -6.35 3.30 15.88
CA ALA A 33 -6.32 3.20 14.43
C ALA A 33 -7.41 2.27 13.88
N ALA A 34 -8.46 1.97 14.65
CA ALA A 34 -9.52 1.01 14.30
C ALA A 34 -10.07 1.22 12.88
N ARG A 35 -10.52 2.45 12.58
CA ARG A 35 -11.04 2.83 11.25
C ARG A 35 -10.03 2.58 10.12
N ALA A 36 -8.74 2.80 10.37
CA ALA A 36 -7.70 2.56 9.37
C ALA A 36 -7.46 1.05 9.17
N LEU A 37 -7.51 0.26 10.24
CA LEU A 37 -7.38 -1.20 10.21
C LEU A 37 -8.60 -1.89 9.56
N GLU A 38 -9.77 -1.28 9.63
CA GLU A 38 -11.00 -1.74 8.97
C GLU A 38 -10.93 -1.66 7.45
N LEU A 39 -10.11 -0.74 6.92
CA LEU A 39 -9.88 -0.61 5.48
C LEU A 39 -8.96 -1.70 4.91
N LEU A 40 -8.35 -2.54 5.76
CA LEU A 40 -7.45 -3.63 5.37
C LEU A 40 -8.14 -4.99 5.44
N THR A 41 -7.68 -5.94 4.61
CA THR A 41 -8.06 -7.36 4.78
C THR A 41 -7.55 -7.89 6.13
N PRO A 42 -8.12 -9.00 6.65
CA PRO A 42 -7.61 -9.63 7.87
C PRO A 42 -6.11 -9.93 7.82
N THR A 43 -5.60 -10.47 6.70
CA THR A 43 -4.17 -10.74 6.52
C THR A 43 -3.32 -9.47 6.54
N GLN A 44 -3.74 -8.42 5.83
CA GLN A 44 -3.04 -7.13 5.83
C GLN A 44 -3.01 -6.49 7.21
N ARG A 45 -4.09 -6.65 7.99
CA ARG A 45 -4.20 -6.16 9.36
C ARG A 45 -3.20 -6.87 10.28
N GLU A 46 -3.16 -8.20 10.25
CA GLU A 46 -2.23 -8.96 11.08
C GLU A 46 -0.77 -8.69 10.67
N ASP A 47 -0.49 -8.56 9.37
CA ASP A 47 0.83 -8.14 8.87
C ASP A 47 1.27 -6.77 9.39
N ALA A 48 0.34 -5.81 9.52
CA ALA A 48 0.63 -4.48 10.04
C ALA A 48 0.86 -4.49 11.57
N LEU A 49 0.18 -5.39 12.28
CA LEU A 49 0.18 -5.45 13.75
C LEU A 49 1.24 -6.41 14.34
N ARG A 50 1.98 -7.16 13.52
CA ARG A 50 3.00 -8.10 13.99
C ARG A 50 4.26 -7.45 14.58
N TYR A 51 4.47 -6.15 14.35
CA TYR A 51 5.71 -5.47 14.75
C TYR A 51 5.74 -5.15 16.24
N VAL A 52 6.89 -5.40 16.88
CA VAL A 52 7.09 -5.13 18.31
C VAL A 52 7.02 -3.64 18.61
N HIS A 53 7.64 -2.80 17.79
CA HIS A 53 7.66 -1.36 17.99
C HIS A 53 6.49 -0.69 17.28
N CYS A 54 5.75 0.16 18.01
CA CYS A 54 4.59 0.86 17.49
C CYS A 54 4.93 1.71 16.25
N LYS A 55 6.11 2.33 16.20
CA LYS A 55 6.57 3.11 15.03
C LYS A 55 6.63 2.26 13.74
N ASP A 56 7.05 1.01 13.85
CA ASP A 56 7.20 0.11 12.71
C ASP A 56 5.82 -0.41 12.28
N ALA A 57 4.95 -0.72 13.25
CA ALA A 57 3.55 -1.04 12.98
C ALA A 57 2.80 0.10 12.29
N LYS A 58 3.04 1.37 12.69
CA LYS A 58 2.47 2.55 12.03
C LYS A 58 2.93 2.69 10.58
N MET A 59 4.23 2.50 10.31
CA MET A 59 4.77 2.49 8.94
C MET A 59 4.20 1.33 8.11
N ALA A 60 4.08 0.15 8.69
CA ALA A 60 3.48 -1.00 8.02
C ALA A 60 2.00 -0.77 7.68
N LEU A 61 1.21 -0.26 8.63
CA LEU A 61 -0.19 0.12 8.42
C LEU A 61 -0.31 1.18 7.31
N GLY A 62 0.49 2.25 7.38
CA GLY A 62 0.54 3.28 6.35
C GLY A 62 0.91 2.74 4.96
N SER A 63 1.90 1.84 4.88
CA SER A 63 2.32 1.17 3.64
C SER A 63 1.21 0.33 3.02
N GLN A 64 0.48 -0.46 3.82
CA GLN A 64 -0.63 -1.26 3.31
C GLN A 64 -1.76 -0.38 2.75
N LEU A 65 -2.12 0.67 3.46
CA LEU A 65 -3.16 1.61 3.04
C LEU A 65 -2.77 2.37 1.77
N LEU A 66 -1.53 2.85 1.68
CA LEU A 66 -1.05 3.56 0.50
C LEU A 66 -1.04 2.68 -0.75
N LYS A 67 -0.58 1.43 -0.64
CA LYS A 67 -0.61 0.48 -1.77
C LYS A 67 -2.05 0.25 -2.24
N ARG A 68 -2.97 0.00 -1.31
CA ARG A 68 -4.38 -0.25 -1.61
C ARG A 68 -5.05 0.96 -2.25
N TYR A 69 -4.78 2.16 -1.71
CA TYR A 69 -5.30 3.40 -2.28
C TYR A 69 -4.72 3.71 -3.66
N LEU A 70 -3.42 3.47 -3.87
CA LEU A 70 -2.79 3.62 -5.17
C LEU A 70 -3.46 2.72 -6.21
N ILE A 71 -3.66 1.44 -5.89
CA ILE A 71 -4.28 0.47 -6.78
C ILE A 71 -5.74 0.87 -7.07
N SER A 72 -6.55 1.11 -6.03
CA SER A 72 -7.97 1.45 -6.24
C SER A 72 -8.16 2.75 -7.02
N ARG A 73 -7.27 3.73 -6.82
CA ARG A 73 -7.37 5.04 -7.49
C ARG A 73 -6.97 4.99 -8.96
N TYR A 74 -5.99 4.17 -9.34
CA TYR A 74 -5.37 4.24 -10.68
C TYR A 74 -5.55 3.00 -11.53
N ALA A 75 -5.80 1.83 -10.94
CA ALA A 75 -5.95 0.57 -11.67
C ALA A 75 -7.41 0.22 -12.00
N GLY A 76 -8.36 1.14 -11.76
CA GLY A 76 -9.77 0.96 -12.15
C GLY A 76 -10.55 -0.07 -11.33
N VAL A 77 -10.02 -0.49 -10.18
CA VAL A 77 -10.66 -1.51 -9.32
C VAL A 77 -11.24 -0.92 -8.04
N ALA A 78 -12.32 -1.55 -7.56
CA ALA A 78 -12.92 -1.19 -6.28
C ALA A 78 -11.96 -1.44 -5.10
N TRP A 79 -12.24 -0.78 -3.96
CA TRP A 79 -11.34 -0.83 -2.81
C TRP A 79 -11.11 -2.25 -2.31
N ASP A 80 -12.14 -3.10 -2.30
CA ASP A 80 -12.13 -4.51 -1.91
C ASP A 80 -11.17 -5.37 -2.75
N ALA A 81 -11.13 -5.13 -4.07
CA ALA A 81 -10.27 -5.81 -5.04
C ALA A 81 -8.84 -5.23 -5.13
N ALA A 82 -8.56 -4.07 -4.52
CA ALA A 82 -7.28 -3.37 -4.59
C ALA A 82 -6.16 -4.00 -3.74
N VAL A 83 -5.92 -5.30 -3.88
CA VAL A 83 -4.97 -6.06 -3.06
C VAL A 83 -3.70 -6.37 -3.86
N ALA A 84 -2.55 -5.93 -3.35
CA ALA A 84 -1.25 -6.35 -3.88
C ALA A 84 -0.91 -7.78 -3.46
N THR A 85 -0.40 -8.57 -4.40
CA THR A 85 0.20 -9.89 -4.15
C THR A 85 1.74 -9.79 -4.11
N ARG A 86 2.43 -10.91 -3.90
CA ARG A 86 3.90 -10.99 -3.96
C ARG A 86 4.34 -11.78 -5.18
N ASN A 87 5.34 -11.28 -5.90
CA ASN A 87 6.00 -12.04 -6.95
C ASN A 87 7.03 -13.04 -6.36
N LYS A 88 7.74 -13.76 -7.23
CA LYS A 88 8.79 -14.73 -6.86
C LYS A 88 9.91 -14.15 -5.97
N ASP A 89 10.18 -12.86 -6.09
CA ASP A 89 11.21 -12.14 -5.32
C ASP A 89 10.61 -11.48 -4.07
N THR A 90 9.39 -11.87 -3.69
CA THR A 90 8.59 -11.33 -2.58
C THR A 90 8.18 -9.87 -2.71
N LYS A 91 8.48 -9.22 -3.85
CA LYS A 91 8.13 -7.83 -4.13
C LYS A 91 6.61 -7.69 -4.27
N PRO A 92 5.98 -6.67 -3.66
CA PRO A 92 4.57 -6.41 -3.86
C PRO A 92 4.30 -5.99 -5.32
N VAL A 93 3.33 -6.65 -5.95
CA VAL A 93 2.86 -6.38 -7.32
C VAL A 93 1.34 -6.41 -7.35
N PHE A 94 0.73 -5.77 -8.34
CA PHE A 94 -0.72 -5.83 -8.57
C PHE A 94 -0.99 -6.40 -9.96
N LEU A 95 -1.74 -7.50 -10.00
CA LEU A 95 -2.24 -8.11 -11.22
C LEU A 95 -3.72 -7.75 -11.34
N HIS A 96 -4.09 -7.16 -12.47
CA HIS A 96 -5.48 -6.77 -12.71
C HIS A 96 -6.36 -8.02 -12.82
N PRO A 97 -7.53 -8.06 -12.15
CA PRO A 97 -8.32 -9.28 -12.03
C PRO A 97 -8.91 -9.77 -13.37
N ASP A 98 -9.18 -8.86 -14.31
CA ASP A 98 -9.87 -9.21 -15.55
C ASP A 98 -8.94 -9.86 -16.60
N ASP A 99 -7.67 -9.45 -16.65
CA ASP A 99 -6.75 -9.81 -17.73
C ASP A 99 -5.34 -10.21 -17.25
N GLY A 100 -5.08 -10.15 -15.94
CA GLY A 100 -3.78 -10.47 -15.35
C GLY A 100 -2.68 -9.46 -15.68
N SER A 101 -3.01 -8.32 -16.27
CA SER A 101 -2.03 -7.28 -16.64
C SER A 101 -1.47 -6.56 -15.40
N GLU A 102 -0.33 -5.87 -15.57
CA GLU A 102 0.24 -4.98 -14.55
C GLU A 102 0.12 -3.51 -15.00
N PRO A 103 -1.10 -2.92 -15.01
CA PRO A 103 -1.29 -1.55 -15.50
C PRO A 103 -0.59 -0.52 -14.61
N LEU A 104 -0.27 -0.91 -13.37
CA LEU A 104 0.33 -0.07 -12.34
C LEU A 104 1.47 -0.84 -11.67
N ILE A 105 2.70 -0.40 -11.90
CA ILE A 105 3.88 -0.90 -11.19
C ILE A 105 4.29 0.09 -10.11
N PHE A 106 4.77 -0.41 -8.96
CA PHE A 106 5.17 0.45 -7.86
C PHE A 106 6.28 -0.16 -7.00
N ASN A 107 6.91 0.71 -6.22
CA ASN A 107 7.77 0.35 -5.12
C ASN A 107 7.38 1.17 -3.88
N VAL A 108 7.57 0.60 -2.70
CA VAL A 108 7.33 1.27 -1.43
C VAL A 108 8.54 1.08 -0.54
N SER A 109 9.04 2.18 0.00
CA SER A 109 10.08 2.19 1.02
C SER A 109 9.57 2.86 2.29
N HIS A 110 10.13 2.47 3.43
CA HIS A 110 9.82 3.10 4.71
C HIS A 110 11.08 3.28 5.56
N GLN A 111 11.25 4.48 6.12
CA GLN A 111 12.39 4.81 6.96
C GLN A 111 12.05 5.97 7.88
N ALA A 112 12.50 5.91 9.14
CA ALA A 112 12.39 7.00 10.11
C ALA A 112 10.97 7.59 10.29
N GLY A 113 9.94 6.76 10.15
CA GLY A 113 8.53 7.19 10.25
C GLY A 113 7.96 7.81 8.97
N LEU A 114 8.66 7.67 7.84
CA LEU A 114 8.17 8.04 6.52
C LEU A 114 7.89 6.79 5.69
N VAL A 115 6.81 6.82 4.91
CA VAL A 115 6.49 5.81 3.89
C VAL A 115 6.43 6.52 2.54
N VAL A 116 7.21 6.04 1.58
CA VAL A 116 7.33 6.64 0.26
C VAL A 116 6.89 5.64 -0.80
N VAL A 117 6.03 6.08 -1.71
CA VAL A 117 5.59 5.33 -2.88
C VAL A 117 6.12 6.01 -4.13
N ALA A 118 6.71 5.22 -5.02
CA ALA A 118 6.98 5.61 -6.40
C ALA A 118 6.30 4.60 -7.32
N ALA A 119 5.51 5.08 -8.27
CA ALA A 119 4.72 4.23 -9.17
C ALA A 119 4.68 4.78 -10.59
N ALA A 120 4.47 3.87 -11.54
CA ALA A 120 4.21 4.18 -12.93
C ALA A 120 2.91 3.50 -13.37
N LEU A 121 1.95 4.31 -13.79
CA LEU A 121 0.73 3.87 -14.45
C LEU A 121 0.97 3.82 -15.96
N HIS A 122 0.53 2.76 -16.63
CA HIS A 122 0.83 2.45 -18.03
C HIS A 122 2.34 2.45 -18.29
N PRO A 123 3.10 1.59 -17.58
CA PRO A 123 4.53 1.47 -17.83
C PRO A 123 4.76 0.97 -19.27
N PRO A 124 5.86 1.37 -19.92
CA PRO A 124 6.25 0.79 -21.20
C PRO A 124 6.51 -0.72 -21.05
N PRO A 125 6.37 -1.50 -22.12
CA PRO A 125 6.81 -2.90 -22.13
C PRO A 125 8.27 -3.00 -21.65
N GLY A 126 8.52 -3.95 -20.75
CA GLY A 126 9.87 -4.27 -20.24
C GLY A 126 10.63 -5.22 -21.14
#